data_AF-A0A4S3B7X9-F1
#
_entry.id   AF-A0A4S3B7X9-F1
#
_cell.length_a   1.000
_cell.length_b   1.000
_cell.length_c   1.000
_cell.angle_alpha   90.00
_cell.angle_beta   90.00
_cell.angle_gamma   90.00
#
_symmetry.space_group_name_H-M   'P 1'
#
loop_
_entity.id
_entity.type
_entity.pdbx_description
1 polymer ?
#
loop_
_entity_poly.entity_id
_entity_poly.type
_entity_poly.pdbx_seq_one_letter_code
_entity_poly.pdbx_strand_id
1 'polypeptide(L)'
;MLTNLFDASFEQSQQLVKKSILDNGAAKVGSMASSRFSKRLIGFVLMTAVFGTLAFTFAVIMPEHIAFVKASDVRAISIESAHLIGKIGVALKPVFIICFALYLLVGLFNLLPAKNYPRRLAYGSVHIFTFMLLAMVTALPFAIGLAIDGSGILGTFIQLIAGIYLISELAKEKKQECLDILNKIPPKKLYEQEGVFTRNKKVLIISAIFVFIAIINRLTFNISPFLPTKASFLGLVYGWSLILVVIILGFALTSPIKGYLETYYFNKYAEEYYDLFEKRDGERISK
;
A
#
# COMPACT_ATOMS: atom_id res chain seq x y z
N MET A 1 14.68 23.43 -3.31
CA MET A 1 15.54 23.24 -2.12
C MET A 1 14.96 22.10 -1.31
N LEU A 2 15.43 20.86 -1.52
CA LEU A 2 15.08 19.68 -0.71
C LEU A 2 16.27 19.44 0.23
N THR A 3 16.27 20.14 1.36
CA THR A 3 17.29 20.00 2.42
C THR A 3 17.27 18.56 2.93
N ASN A 4 18.39 17.87 2.72
CA ASN A 4 18.82 16.54 3.19
C ASN A 4 17.77 15.65 3.88
N LEU A 5 17.21 14.70 3.13
CA LEU A 5 16.13 13.82 3.60
C LEU A 5 16.51 12.87 4.76
N PHE A 6 17.80 12.60 4.97
CA PHE A 6 18.35 11.91 6.15
C PHE A 6 19.79 12.32 6.51
N ASP A 7 20.28 13.42 5.93
CA ASP A 7 21.65 13.96 6.14
C ASP A 7 22.83 12.98 6.02
N ALA A 8 22.63 11.85 5.32
CA ALA A 8 23.67 10.84 5.15
C ALA A 8 24.80 11.25 4.18
N SER A 9 26.04 10.83 4.49
CA SER A 9 27.23 11.00 3.66
C SER A 9 27.25 10.05 2.44
N PHE A 10 28.21 10.27 1.52
CA PHE A 10 28.43 9.35 0.41
C PHE A 10 28.74 7.93 0.90
N GLU A 11 29.64 7.73 1.88
CA GLU A 11 29.96 6.37 2.38
C GLU A 11 28.75 5.67 3.01
N GLN A 12 27.92 6.41 3.74
CA GLN A 12 26.69 5.88 4.33
C GLN A 12 25.67 5.48 3.24
N SER A 13 25.52 6.31 2.21
CA SER A 13 24.60 6.06 1.11
C SER A 13 24.95 4.81 0.29
N GLN A 14 26.22 4.41 0.22
CA GLN A 14 26.64 3.15 -0.42
C GLN A 14 26.04 1.89 0.21
N GLN A 15 25.55 1.96 1.45
CA GLN A 15 24.83 0.84 2.08
C GLN A 15 23.43 0.64 1.50
N LEU A 16 22.81 1.76 1.10
CA LEU A 16 21.49 1.80 0.50
C LEU A 16 21.59 1.52 -1.01
N VAL A 17 22.47 2.23 -1.73
CA VAL A 17 22.67 2.11 -3.18
C VAL A 17 23.76 1.08 -3.47
N LYS A 18 23.36 -0.16 -3.77
CA LYS A 18 24.28 -1.27 -4.07
C LYS A 18 24.50 -1.44 -5.57
N LYS A 19 25.71 -1.80 -6.01
CA LYS A 19 26.01 -2.13 -7.43
C LYS A 19 25.14 -3.28 -7.97
N SER A 20 24.69 -4.21 -7.11
CA SER A 20 23.74 -5.28 -7.49
C SER A 20 22.38 -4.75 -7.96
N ILE A 21 22.04 -3.48 -7.67
CA ILE A 21 20.92 -2.78 -8.28
C ILE A 21 21.15 -2.67 -9.79
N LEU A 22 22.35 -2.26 -10.23
CA LEU A 22 22.73 -2.17 -11.64
C LEU A 22 22.91 -3.55 -12.30
N ASP A 23 23.52 -4.52 -11.60
CA ASP A 23 23.90 -5.82 -12.18
C ASP A 23 22.75 -6.86 -12.22
N ASN A 24 21.88 -6.90 -11.19
CA ASN A 24 20.91 -8.00 -10.97
C ASN A 24 19.44 -7.56 -10.90
N GLY A 25 19.17 -6.27 -10.92
CA GLY A 25 17.82 -5.76 -10.71
C GLY A 25 16.81 -6.13 -11.82
N ALA A 26 17.30 -6.49 -13.01
CA ALA A 26 16.48 -7.02 -14.11
C ALA A 26 15.85 -8.41 -13.83
N ALA A 27 16.38 -9.18 -12.88
CA ALA A 27 15.86 -10.51 -12.53
C ALA A 27 14.84 -10.50 -11.39
N LYS A 28 14.88 -9.50 -10.49
CA LYS A 28 14.07 -9.49 -9.25
C LYS A 28 12.73 -8.74 -9.35
N VAL A 29 12.54 -7.85 -10.33
CA VAL A 29 11.37 -6.93 -10.38
C VAL A 29 10.29 -7.37 -11.39
N GLY A 30 10.39 -8.59 -11.95
CA GLY A 30 9.38 -9.12 -12.86
C GLY A 30 9.29 -8.39 -14.21
N SER A 31 8.35 -8.80 -15.06
CA SER A 31 8.25 -8.37 -16.47
C SER A 31 8.11 -6.85 -16.67
N MET A 32 7.58 -6.11 -15.69
CA MET A 32 7.34 -4.67 -15.75
C MET A 32 8.60 -3.80 -15.63
N ALA A 33 9.69 -4.32 -15.06
CA ALA A 33 10.99 -3.66 -15.00
C ALA A 33 12.02 -4.21 -16.00
N SER A 34 11.58 -5.12 -16.88
CA SER A 34 12.42 -5.73 -17.90
C SER A 34 13.04 -4.67 -18.83
N SER A 35 14.26 -4.93 -19.31
CA SER A 35 14.89 -4.08 -20.32
C SER A 35 14.25 -4.17 -21.70
N ARG A 36 13.51 -5.25 -22.00
CA ARG A 36 12.86 -5.44 -23.29
C ARG A 36 11.51 -4.75 -23.33
N PHE A 37 11.31 -3.87 -24.32
CA PHE A 37 10.06 -3.15 -24.56
C PHE A 37 8.85 -4.09 -24.72
N SER A 38 8.98 -5.16 -25.51
CA SER A 38 7.88 -6.11 -25.77
C SER A 38 7.35 -6.78 -24.50
N LYS A 39 8.23 -7.20 -23.59
CA LYS A 39 7.84 -7.77 -22.29
C LYS A 39 7.10 -6.76 -21.42
N ARG A 40 7.52 -5.49 -21.44
CA ARG A 40 6.87 -4.40 -20.70
C ARG A 40 5.50 -4.08 -21.28
N LEU A 41 5.38 -4.00 -22.60
CA LEU A 41 4.13 -3.75 -23.29
C LEU A 41 3.12 -4.87 -23.01
N ILE A 42 3.51 -6.13 -23.18
CA ILE A 42 2.64 -7.29 -22.89
C ILE A 42 2.22 -7.28 -21.41
N GLY A 43 3.15 -7.04 -20.49
CA GLY A 43 2.85 -6.96 -19.06
C GLY A 43 1.87 -5.84 -18.72
N PHE A 44 2.07 -4.64 -19.28
CA PHE A 44 1.17 -3.50 -19.09
C PHE A 44 -0.22 -3.76 -19.67
N VAL A 45 -0.31 -4.31 -20.88
CA VAL A 45 -1.59 -4.62 -21.52
C VAL A 45 -2.35 -5.69 -20.74
N LEU A 46 -1.70 -6.78 -20.35
CA LEU A 46 -2.34 -7.85 -19.57
C LEU A 46 -2.80 -7.35 -18.20
N MET A 47 -1.96 -6.60 -17.48
CA MET A 47 -2.34 -6.01 -16.19
C MET A 47 -3.51 -5.04 -16.33
N THR A 48 -3.48 -4.16 -17.33
CA THR A 48 -4.56 -3.21 -17.59
C THR A 48 -5.85 -3.91 -18.02
N ALA A 49 -5.76 -4.94 -18.87
CA ALA A 49 -6.93 -5.67 -19.34
C ALA A 49 -7.62 -6.45 -18.22
N VAL A 50 -6.85 -7.09 -17.33
CA VAL A 50 -7.41 -7.88 -16.22
C VAL A 50 -7.78 -6.97 -15.05
N PHE A 51 -6.79 -6.29 -14.46
CA PHE A 51 -7.03 -5.52 -13.25
C PHE A 51 -7.74 -4.20 -13.54
N GLY A 52 -7.51 -3.58 -14.69
CA GLY A 52 -8.19 -2.34 -15.03
C GLY A 52 -9.69 -2.55 -15.26
N THR A 53 -10.09 -3.64 -15.92
CA THR A 53 -11.52 -3.98 -16.10
C THR A 53 -12.19 -4.35 -14.77
N LEU A 54 -11.52 -5.15 -13.93
CA LEU A 54 -12.02 -5.47 -12.59
C LEU A 54 -12.17 -4.20 -11.74
N ALA A 55 -11.13 -3.36 -11.70
CA ALA A 55 -11.15 -2.12 -10.93
C ALA A 55 -12.29 -1.19 -11.39
N PHE A 56 -12.47 -1.03 -12.70
CA PHE A 56 -13.57 -0.23 -13.25
C PHE A 56 -14.94 -0.82 -12.89
N THR A 57 -15.08 -2.15 -12.97
CA THR A 57 -16.31 -2.84 -12.61
C THR A 57 -16.65 -2.61 -11.14
N PHE A 58 -15.70 -2.84 -10.22
CA PHE A 58 -15.93 -2.72 -8.78
C PHE A 58 -16.02 -1.27 -8.29
N ALA A 59 -15.34 -0.32 -8.93
CA ALA A 59 -15.34 1.07 -8.47
C ALA A 59 -16.44 1.94 -9.12
N VAL A 60 -16.93 1.57 -10.30
CA VAL A 60 -17.89 2.39 -11.06
C VAL A 60 -19.18 1.64 -11.29
N ILE A 61 -19.12 0.53 -12.03
CA ILE A 61 -20.33 -0.18 -12.49
C ILE A 61 -21.09 -0.73 -11.28
N MET A 62 -20.42 -1.48 -10.41
CA MET A 62 -21.05 -2.18 -9.30
C MET A 62 -21.68 -1.21 -8.28
N PRO A 63 -21.00 -0.14 -7.80
CA PRO A 63 -21.63 0.79 -6.87
C PRO A 63 -22.84 1.53 -7.45
N GLU A 64 -22.82 1.86 -8.74
CA GLU A 64 -23.99 2.46 -9.42
C GLU A 64 -25.21 1.53 -9.39
N HIS A 65 -25.02 0.23 -9.63
CA HIS A 65 -26.11 -0.74 -9.56
C HIS A 65 -26.55 -0.99 -8.11
N ILE A 66 -25.60 -1.13 -7.19
CA ILE A 66 -25.85 -1.36 -5.76
C ILE A 66 -26.63 -0.20 -5.14
N ALA A 67 -26.40 1.05 -5.59
CA ALA A 67 -27.10 2.22 -5.08
C ALA A 67 -28.63 2.16 -5.25
N PHE A 68 -29.13 1.36 -6.20
CA PHE A 68 -30.56 1.22 -6.50
C PHE A 68 -31.11 -0.19 -6.25
N VAL A 69 -30.34 -1.05 -5.58
CA VAL A 69 -30.74 -2.43 -5.32
C VAL A 69 -31.94 -2.51 -4.36
N LYS A 70 -32.80 -3.51 -4.53
CA LYS A 70 -33.97 -3.74 -3.66
C LYS A 70 -33.63 -4.77 -2.57
N ALA A 71 -34.38 -4.73 -1.48
CA ALA A 71 -34.19 -5.66 -0.35
C ALA A 71 -34.29 -7.15 -0.74
N SER A 72 -35.07 -7.49 -1.77
CA SER A 72 -35.20 -8.86 -2.30
C SER A 72 -33.91 -9.42 -2.89
N ASP A 73 -33.01 -8.54 -3.34
CA ASP A 73 -31.84 -8.91 -4.13
C ASP A 73 -30.57 -8.99 -3.27
N VAL A 74 -30.65 -8.59 -2.00
CA VAL A 74 -29.54 -8.57 -1.06
C VAL A 74 -29.72 -9.67 -0.01
N ARG A 75 -28.79 -10.62 0.04
CA ARG A 75 -28.85 -11.78 0.97
C ARG A 75 -27.70 -11.85 1.96
N ALA A 76 -26.53 -11.29 1.62
CA ALA A 76 -25.30 -11.45 2.39
C ALA A 76 -25.05 -10.32 3.39
N ILE A 77 -25.51 -9.11 3.08
CA ILE A 77 -25.35 -7.89 3.87
C ILE A 77 -26.72 -7.24 4.09
N SER A 78 -26.80 -6.25 4.98
CA SER A 78 -28.02 -5.44 5.09
C SER A 78 -28.26 -4.58 3.85
N ILE A 79 -29.53 -4.24 3.58
CA ILE A 79 -29.90 -3.35 2.48
C ILE A 79 -29.31 -1.96 2.68
N GLU A 80 -29.23 -1.51 3.91
CA GLU A 80 -28.69 -0.20 4.25
C GLU A 80 -27.17 -0.14 4.03
N SER A 81 -26.45 -1.23 4.33
CA SER A 81 -25.04 -1.36 3.99
C SER A 81 -24.82 -1.39 2.48
N ALA A 82 -25.65 -2.12 1.74
CA ALA A 82 -25.60 -2.13 0.29
C ALA A 82 -25.76 -0.70 -0.26
N HIS A 83 -26.80 0.04 0.14
CA HIS A 83 -26.97 1.43 -0.27
C HIS A 83 -25.82 2.33 0.15
N LEU A 84 -25.19 2.08 1.30
CA LEU A 84 -24.01 2.83 1.74
C LEU A 84 -22.80 2.56 0.84
N ILE A 85 -22.53 1.30 0.47
CA ILE A 85 -21.49 0.93 -0.50
C ILE A 85 -21.75 1.65 -1.83
N GLY A 86 -22.99 1.63 -2.30
CA GLY A 86 -23.40 2.33 -3.53
C GLY A 86 -23.16 3.83 -3.46
N LYS A 87 -23.64 4.50 -2.40
CA LYS A 87 -23.46 5.94 -2.20
C LYS A 87 -22.00 6.36 -2.12
N ILE A 88 -21.19 5.65 -1.33
CA ILE A 88 -19.76 5.94 -1.20
C ILE A 88 -19.04 5.70 -2.53
N GLY A 89 -19.32 4.60 -3.22
CA GLY A 89 -18.69 4.31 -4.51
C GLY A 89 -19.04 5.33 -5.59
N VAL A 90 -20.31 5.72 -5.70
CA VAL A 90 -20.74 6.80 -6.61
C VAL A 90 -20.05 8.13 -6.27
N ALA A 91 -19.93 8.46 -4.98
CA ALA A 91 -19.21 9.67 -4.54
C ALA A 91 -17.70 9.61 -4.84
N LEU A 92 -17.08 8.43 -4.74
CA LEU A 92 -15.65 8.22 -5.02
C LEU A 92 -15.33 8.03 -6.51
N LYS A 93 -16.33 7.86 -7.39
CA LYS A 93 -16.14 7.69 -8.83
C LYS A 93 -15.18 8.72 -9.47
N PRO A 94 -15.26 10.04 -9.19
CA PRO A 94 -14.31 10.99 -9.76
C PRO A 94 -12.86 10.73 -9.30
N VAL A 95 -12.66 10.38 -8.03
CA VAL A 95 -11.35 10.03 -7.48
C VAL A 95 -10.81 8.77 -8.16
N PHE A 96 -11.65 7.75 -8.33
CA PHE A 96 -11.30 6.54 -9.06
C PHE A 96 -10.84 6.85 -10.49
N ILE A 97 -11.59 7.67 -11.23
CA ILE A 97 -11.25 8.04 -12.62
C ILE A 97 -9.88 8.75 -12.67
N ILE A 98 -9.61 9.66 -11.73
CA ILE A 98 -8.30 10.34 -11.62
C ILE A 98 -7.18 9.32 -11.36
N CYS A 99 -7.35 8.44 -10.38
CA CYS A 99 -6.37 7.40 -10.06
C CYS A 99 -6.16 6.44 -11.24
N PHE A 100 -7.22 6.09 -11.96
CA PHE A 100 -7.16 5.22 -13.14
C PHE A 100 -6.41 5.88 -14.30
N ALA A 101 -6.70 7.16 -14.57
CA ALA A 101 -5.97 7.94 -15.57
C ALA A 101 -4.48 8.08 -15.20
N LEU A 102 -4.16 8.35 -13.94
CA LEU A 102 -2.78 8.39 -13.43
C LEU A 102 -2.08 7.05 -13.60
N TYR A 103 -2.76 5.93 -13.28
CA TYR A 103 -2.23 4.59 -13.49
C TYR A 103 -1.87 4.34 -14.96
N LEU A 104 -2.78 4.67 -15.89
CA LEU A 104 -2.53 4.52 -17.33
C LEU A 104 -1.39 5.41 -17.81
N LEU A 105 -1.37 6.69 -17.42
CA LEU A 105 -0.33 7.64 -17.81
C LEU A 105 1.04 7.18 -17.33
N VAL A 106 1.18 6.84 -16.05
CA VAL A 106 2.44 6.34 -15.48
C VAL A 106 2.84 5.01 -16.13
N GLY A 107 1.88 4.12 -16.41
CA GLY A 107 2.11 2.88 -17.13
C GLY A 107 2.68 3.10 -18.53
N LEU A 108 2.12 4.05 -19.29
CA LEU A 108 2.64 4.45 -20.61
C LEU A 108 4.05 5.05 -20.50
N PHE A 109 4.31 5.92 -19.52
CA PHE A 109 5.67 6.44 -19.27
C PHE A 109 6.66 5.31 -18.92
N ASN A 110 6.23 4.28 -18.19
CA ASN A 110 7.07 3.13 -17.85
C ASN A 110 7.43 2.25 -19.08
N LEU A 111 6.70 2.38 -20.20
CA LEU A 111 7.05 1.73 -21.46
C LEU A 111 8.23 2.42 -22.17
N LEU A 112 8.45 3.72 -21.94
CA LEU A 112 9.53 4.45 -22.60
C LEU A 112 10.90 3.83 -22.27
N PRO A 113 11.85 3.84 -23.22
CA PRO A 113 13.21 3.38 -22.95
C PRO A 113 13.89 4.31 -21.95
N ALA A 114 14.05 3.87 -20.69
CA ALA A 114 14.86 4.60 -19.73
C ALA A 114 16.35 4.40 -20.02
N LYS A 115 17.12 5.50 -20.13
CA LYS A 115 18.57 5.49 -20.41
C LYS A 115 19.37 4.76 -19.33
N ASN A 116 19.01 4.95 -18.05
CA ASN A 116 19.74 4.39 -16.91
C ASN A 116 18.82 3.52 -16.04
N TYR A 117 19.38 2.44 -15.48
CA TYR A 117 18.64 1.45 -14.68
C TYR A 117 17.97 2.03 -13.40
N PRO A 118 18.61 2.92 -12.62
CA PRO A 118 17.96 3.52 -11.43
C PRO A 118 16.70 4.30 -11.78
N ARG A 119 16.72 5.04 -12.89
CA ARG A 119 15.54 5.73 -13.40
C ARG A 119 14.43 4.75 -13.80
N ARG A 120 14.78 3.55 -14.28
CA ARG A 120 13.82 2.48 -14.60
C ARG A 120 13.16 1.89 -13.35
N LEU A 121 13.91 1.67 -12.28
CA LEU A 121 13.35 1.23 -11.00
C LEU A 121 12.40 2.28 -10.40
N ALA A 122 12.73 3.57 -10.51
CA ALA A 122 11.84 4.63 -10.07
C ALA A 122 10.51 4.59 -10.84
N TYR A 123 10.52 4.50 -12.17
CA TYR A 123 9.28 4.42 -12.96
C TYR A 123 8.44 3.19 -12.62
N GLY A 124 9.06 2.02 -12.49
CA GLY A 124 8.37 0.80 -12.07
C GLY A 124 7.75 0.92 -10.67
N SER A 125 8.48 1.54 -9.74
CA SER A 125 7.99 1.74 -8.36
C SER A 125 6.81 2.72 -8.31
N VAL A 126 6.89 3.82 -9.07
CA VAL A 126 5.78 4.79 -9.18
C VAL A 126 4.55 4.13 -9.84
N HIS A 127 4.75 3.27 -10.84
CA HIS A 127 3.66 2.53 -11.48
C HIS A 127 2.99 1.52 -10.54
N ILE A 128 3.77 0.78 -9.75
CA ILE A 128 3.23 -0.12 -8.73
C ILE A 128 2.48 0.69 -7.66
N PHE A 129 3.00 1.85 -7.26
CA PHE A 129 2.33 2.73 -6.30
C PHE A 129 0.98 3.24 -6.82
N THR A 130 0.90 3.72 -8.06
CA THR A 130 -0.39 4.15 -8.64
C THR A 130 -1.38 2.99 -8.78
N PHE A 131 -0.90 1.78 -9.08
CA PHE A 131 -1.73 0.58 -9.04
C PHE A 131 -2.29 0.30 -7.64
N MET A 132 -1.46 0.38 -6.58
CA MET A 132 -1.94 0.18 -5.21
C MET A 132 -2.96 1.23 -4.78
N LEU A 133 -2.77 2.50 -5.17
CA LEU A 133 -3.76 3.57 -4.94
C LEU A 133 -5.09 3.27 -5.64
N LEU A 134 -5.04 2.84 -6.90
CA LEU A 134 -6.23 2.44 -7.66
C LEU A 134 -6.99 1.30 -6.98
N ALA A 135 -6.28 0.25 -6.55
CA ALA A 135 -6.86 -0.87 -5.82
C ALA A 135 -7.49 -0.43 -4.50
N MET A 136 -6.85 0.50 -3.77
CA MET A 136 -7.39 1.05 -2.53
C MET A 136 -8.71 1.80 -2.76
N VAL A 137 -8.73 2.74 -3.71
CA VAL A 137 -9.95 3.53 -4.00
C VAL A 137 -11.10 2.62 -4.44
N THR A 138 -10.79 1.54 -5.18
CA THR A 138 -11.76 0.52 -5.59
C THR A 138 -12.33 -0.25 -4.39
N ALA A 139 -11.50 -0.64 -3.43
CA ALA A 139 -11.91 -1.47 -2.29
C ALA A 139 -12.60 -0.68 -1.16
N LEU A 140 -12.35 0.63 -1.08
CA LEU A 140 -12.77 1.47 0.05
C LEU A 140 -14.29 1.50 0.30
N PRO A 141 -15.18 1.63 -0.72
CA PRO A 141 -16.63 1.60 -0.49
C PRO A 141 -17.09 0.31 0.17
N PHE A 142 -16.57 -0.83 -0.30
CA PHE A 142 -16.89 -2.15 0.24
C PHE A 142 -16.36 -2.30 1.66
N ALA A 143 -15.11 -1.91 1.92
CA ALA A 143 -14.50 -2.03 3.24
C ALA A 143 -15.28 -1.24 4.30
N ILE A 144 -15.70 -0.01 3.98
CA ILE A 144 -16.49 0.83 4.88
C ILE A 144 -17.90 0.24 5.09
N GLY A 145 -18.58 -0.14 4.00
CA GLY A 145 -19.93 -0.70 4.08
C GLY A 145 -19.98 -2.01 4.86
N LEU A 146 -19.03 -2.91 4.59
CA LEU A 146 -18.88 -4.19 5.31
C LEU A 146 -18.49 -3.97 6.77
N ALA A 147 -17.61 -3.01 7.07
CA ALA A 147 -17.24 -2.71 8.45
C ALA A 147 -18.42 -2.19 9.27
N ILE A 148 -19.22 -1.30 8.71
CA ILE A 148 -20.41 -0.77 9.38
C ILE A 148 -21.48 -1.85 9.55
N ASP A 149 -21.67 -2.69 8.54
CA ASP A 149 -22.62 -3.80 8.60
C ASP A 149 -22.19 -4.93 9.53
N GLY A 150 -20.89 -5.16 9.68
CA GLY A 150 -20.37 -6.23 10.49
C GLY A 150 -20.09 -5.82 11.94
N SER A 151 -19.28 -4.77 12.11
CA SER A 151 -18.80 -4.29 13.41
C SER A 151 -19.62 -3.13 14.00
N GLY A 152 -20.58 -2.61 13.23
CA GLY A 152 -21.31 -1.40 13.59
C GLY A 152 -20.49 -0.13 13.39
N ILE A 153 -21.15 1.02 13.59
CA ILE A 153 -20.51 2.34 13.44
C ILE A 153 -19.37 2.50 14.46
N LEU A 154 -19.62 2.16 15.73
CA LEU A 154 -18.60 2.24 16.79
C LEU A 154 -17.38 1.37 16.48
N GLY A 155 -17.60 0.12 16.06
CA GLY A 155 -16.52 -0.79 15.67
C GLY A 155 -15.72 -0.26 14.48
N THR A 156 -16.41 0.36 13.52
CA THR A 156 -15.77 1.00 12.35
C THR A 156 -14.89 2.18 12.77
N PHE A 157 -15.35 3.04 13.69
CA PHE A 157 -14.54 4.14 14.22
C PHE A 157 -13.28 3.65 14.96
N ILE A 158 -13.43 2.61 15.78
CA ILE A 158 -12.28 1.97 16.45
C ILE A 158 -11.28 1.44 15.41
N GLN A 159 -11.77 0.79 14.35
CA GLN A 159 -10.92 0.30 13.25
C GLN A 159 -10.18 1.43 12.53
N LEU A 160 -10.82 2.58 12.29
CA LEU A 160 -10.18 3.73 11.66
C LEU A 160 -9.05 4.30 12.54
N ILE A 161 -9.30 4.49 13.84
CA ILE A 161 -8.28 4.99 14.78
C ILE A 161 -7.10 4.01 14.87
N ALA A 162 -7.39 2.72 15.04
CA ALA A 162 -6.37 1.67 15.05
C ALA A 162 -5.58 1.66 13.72
N GLY A 163 -6.28 1.83 12.61
CA GLY A 163 -5.70 1.91 11.28
C GLY A 163 -4.71 3.07 11.11
N ILE A 164 -5.09 4.28 11.53
CA ILE A 164 -4.20 5.46 11.49
C ILE A 164 -2.95 5.24 12.34
N TYR A 165 -3.12 4.65 13.53
CA TYR A 165 -2.01 4.29 14.41
C TYR A 165 -1.07 3.28 13.74
N LEU A 166 -1.61 2.23 13.12
CA LEU A 166 -0.84 1.20 12.40
C LEU A 166 -0.04 1.80 11.24
N ILE A 167 -0.65 2.65 10.40
CA ILE A 167 0.07 3.34 9.32
C ILE A 167 1.22 4.18 9.88
N SER A 168 0.98 4.88 10.99
CA SER A 168 1.99 5.72 11.63
C SER A 168 3.17 4.91 12.17
N GLU A 169 2.92 3.76 12.79
CA GLU A 169 3.99 2.87 13.26
C GLU A 169 4.75 2.24 12.10
N LEU A 170 4.06 1.76 11.05
CA LEU A 170 4.71 1.23 9.85
C LEU A 170 5.63 2.29 9.19
N ALA A 171 5.20 3.55 9.14
CA ALA A 171 6.02 4.63 8.62
C ALA A 171 7.27 4.91 9.48
N LYS A 172 7.13 4.87 10.83
CA LYS A 172 8.26 5.01 11.76
C LYS A 172 9.24 3.85 11.65
N GLU A 173 8.73 2.62 11.59
CA GLU A 173 9.54 1.41 11.41
C GLU A 173 10.30 1.49 10.09
N LYS A 174 9.63 1.88 8.99
CA LYS A 174 10.29 2.00 7.69
C LYS A 174 11.37 3.08 7.67
N LYS A 175 11.11 4.21 8.34
CA LYS A 175 12.11 5.27 8.55
C LYS A 175 13.32 4.74 9.32
N GLN A 176 13.10 4.03 10.42
CA GLN A 176 14.16 3.47 11.24
C GLN A 176 14.96 2.41 10.47
N GLU A 177 14.30 1.53 9.72
CA GLU A 177 14.96 0.56 8.84
C GLU A 177 15.92 1.26 7.85
N CYS A 178 15.50 2.38 7.25
CA CYS A 178 16.35 3.14 6.35
C CYS A 178 17.55 3.77 7.07
N LEU A 179 17.35 4.32 8.28
CA LEU A 179 18.43 4.86 9.12
C LEU A 179 19.42 3.78 9.55
N ASP A 180 18.94 2.59 9.93
CA ASP A 180 19.77 1.47 10.36
C ASP A 180 20.64 0.98 9.19
N ILE A 181 20.07 0.89 7.98
CA ILE A 181 20.82 0.57 6.75
C ILE A 181 21.94 1.59 6.51
N LEU A 182 21.63 2.89 6.57
CA LEU A 182 22.61 3.96 6.34
C LEU A 182 23.75 3.93 7.38
N ASN A 183 23.44 3.61 8.63
CA ASN A 183 24.39 3.59 9.74
C ASN A 183 25.07 2.23 9.95
N LYS A 184 24.87 1.24 9.06
CA LYS A 184 25.37 -0.14 9.19
C LYS A 184 24.99 -0.80 10.52
N ILE A 185 23.89 -0.36 11.13
CA ILE A 185 23.37 -0.98 12.35
C ILE A 185 22.75 -2.31 11.90
N PRO A 186 23.22 -3.46 12.39
CA PRO A 186 22.62 -4.74 12.03
C PRO A 186 21.13 -4.72 12.42
N PRO A 187 20.25 -5.32 11.60
CA PRO A 187 18.83 -5.37 11.94
C PRO A 187 18.71 -6.00 13.32
N LYS A 188 18.11 -5.25 14.27
CA LYS A 188 17.83 -5.78 15.60
C LYS A 188 17.10 -7.11 15.43
N LYS A 189 17.65 -8.21 15.94
CA LYS A 189 16.94 -9.49 15.96
C LYS A 189 15.64 -9.27 16.74
N LEU A 190 14.54 -9.83 16.25
CA LEU A 190 13.20 -9.75 16.90
C LEU A 190 13.23 -10.10 18.40
N TYR A 191 14.21 -10.91 18.83
CA TYR A 191 14.38 -11.35 20.22
C TYR A 191 15.16 -10.38 21.14
N GLU A 192 15.93 -9.42 20.61
CA GLU A 192 16.75 -8.50 21.42
C GLU A 192 15.99 -7.21 21.82
N GLN A 193 14.72 -7.09 21.44
CA GLN A 193 13.86 -5.96 21.81
C GLN A 193 12.95 -6.27 23.02
N GLU A 194 13.53 -6.57 24.19
CA GLU A 194 12.76 -6.86 25.42
C GLU A 194 11.79 -5.72 25.82
N GLY A 195 12.18 -4.46 25.56
CA GLY A 195 11.32 -3.29 25.78
C GLY A 195 10.14 -3.15 24.81
N VAL A 196 10.28 -3.64 23.57
CA VAL A 196 9.20 -3.60 22.56
C VAL A 196 8.18 -4.70 22.83
N PHE A 197 8.63 -5.88 23.25
CA PHE A 197 7.74 -6.99 23.62
C PHE A 197 6.78 -6.63 24.78
N THR A 198 7.27 -5.85 25.74
CA THR A 198 6.50 -5.43 26.91
C THR A 198 5.50 -4.30 26.60
N ARG A 199 5.87 -3.35 25.72
CA ARG A 199 4.96 -2.32 25.17
C ARG A 199 3.88 -2.94 24.30
N ASN A 200 4.26 -3.93 23.48
CA ASN A 200 3.35 -4.64 22.58
C ASN A 200 2.29 -5.43 23.35
N LYS A 201 2.60 -6.01 24.52
CA LYS A 201 1.59 -6.68 25.35
C LYS A 201 0.48 -5.75 25.83
N LYS A 202 0.81 -4.53 26.31
CA LYS A 202 -0.20 -3.56 26.76
C LYS A 202 -1.08 -3.10 25.60
N VAL A 203 -0.48 -2.79 24.45
CA VAL A 203 -1.22 -2.42 23.24
C VAL A 203 -2.12 -3.57 22.78
N LEU A 204 -1.62 -4.81 22.78
CA LEU A 204 -2.37 -5.99 22.38
C LEU A 204 -3.57 -6.25 23.31
N ILE A 205 -3.39 -6.10 24.63
CA ILE A 205 -4.49 -6.20 25.60
C ILE A 205 -5.53 -5.10 25.37
N ILE A 206 -5.10 -3.84 25.19
CA ILE A 206 -6.02 -2.72 24.93
C ILE A 206 -6.80 -2.95 23.62
N SER A 207 -6.11 -3.35 22.56
CA SER A 207 -6.74 -3.70 21.27
C SER A 207 -7.73 -4.85 21.43
N ALA A 208 -7.39 -5.90 22.18
CA ALA A 208 -8.30 -7.01 22.44
C ALA A 208 -9.54 -6.58 23.22
N ILE A 209 -9.39 -5.69 24.21
CA ILE A 209 -10.51 -5.11 24.95
C ILE A 209 -11.42 -4.30 24.02
N PHE A 210 -10.87 -3.45 23.15
CA PHE A 210 -11.67 -2.67 22.19
C PHE A 210 -12.41 -3.56 21.18
N VAL A 211 -11.76 -4.63 20.69
CA VAL A 211 -12.39 -5.62 19.83
C VAL A 211 -13.54 -6.31 20.57
N PHE A 212 -13.32 -6.72 21.81
CA PHE A 212 -14.33 -7.36 22.64
C PHE A 212 -15.52 -6.43 22.92
N ILE A 213 -15.27 -5.16 23.24
CA ILE A 213 -16.32 -4.14 23.41
C ILE A 213 -17.09 -3.94 22.11
N ALA A 214 -16.42 -3.87 20.95
CA ALA A 214 -17.08 -3.72 19.66
C ALA A 214 -17.99 -4.93 19.34
N ILE A 215 -17.53 -6.15 19.63
CA ILE A 215 -18.31 -7.38 19.46
C ILE A 215 -19.52 -7.39 20.40
N ILE A 216 -19.33 -7.09 21.70
CA ILE A 216 -20.44 -7.01 22.66
C ILE A 216 -21.44 -5.96 22.21
N ASN A 217 -20.97 -4.74 21.91
CA ASN A 217 -21.83 -3.66 21.43
C ASN A 217 -22.66 -4.11 20.23
N ARG A 218 -22.05 -4.81 19.26
CA ARG A 218 -22.76 -5.30 18.09
C ARG A 218 -23.80 -6.38 18.41
N LEU A 219 -23.50 -7.28 19.34
CA LEU A 219 -24.36 -8.41 19.72
C LEU A 219 -25.50 -8.02 20.67
N THR A 220 -25.32 -7.01 21.52
CA THR A 220 -26.29 -6.66 22.60
C THR A 220 -26.94 -5.30 22.43
N PHE A 221 -26.15 -4.24 22.26
CA PHE A 221 -26.68 -2.87 22.31
C PHE A 221 -27.00 -2.28 20.93
N ASN A 222 -26.32 -2.76 19.89
CA ASN A 222 -26.35 -2.29 18.52
C ASN A 222 -26.42 -0.76 18.41
N ILE A 223 -25.53 -0.05 19.15
CA ILE A 223 -25.51 1.41 19.16
C ILE A 223 -25.12 1.90 17.76
N SER A 224 -26.15 2.15 16.95
CA SER A 224 -26.08 2.60 15.58
C SER A 224 -27.26 3.54 15.36
N PRO A 225 -27.11 4.85 15.67
CA PRO A 225 -28.22 5.80 15.60
C PRO A 225 -28.80 5.99 14.18
N PHE A 226 -28.16 5.42 13.15
CA PHE A 226 -28.49 5.69 11.75
C PHE A 226 -28.70 4.43 10.88
N LEU A 227 -28.36 3.22 11.35
CA LEU A 227 -28.37 1.98 10.56
C LEU A 227 -28.72 0.76 11.44
N PRO A 228 -29.99 0.37 11.56
CA PRO A 228 -30.41 -0.78 12.35
C PRO A 228 -30.15 -2.10 11.59
N THR A 229 -28.89 -2.51 11.54
CA THR A 229 -28.49 -3.75 10.86
C THR A 229 -28.44 -4.90 11.86
N LYS A 230 -28.98 -6.07 11.51
CA LYS A 230 -28.93 -7.27 12.37
C LYS A 230 -27.55 -7.93 12.25
N ALA A 231 -26.95 -8.26 13.39
CA ALA A 231 -25.66 -8.96 13.40
C ALA A 231 -25.83 -10.39 12.86
N SER A 232 -25.08 -10.71 11.81
CA SER A 232 -24.91 -12.09 11.33
C SER A 232 -23.52 -12.58 11.72
N PHE A 233 -23.36 -13.90 11.88
CA PHE A 233 -22.05 -14.49 12.16
C PHE A 233 -21.02 -14.14 11.07
N LEU A 234 -21.43 -14.21 9.80
CA LEU A 234 -20.59 -13.79 8.67
C LEU A 234 -20.27 -12.28 8.73
N GLY A 235 -21.22 -11.47 9.20
CA GLY A 235 -21.03 -10.04 9.44
C GLY A 235 -19.95 -9.74 10.45
N LEU A 236 -19.85 -10.51 11.52
CA LEU A 236 -18.74 -10.36 12.46
C LEU A 236 -17.39 -10.66 11.82
N VAL A 237 -17.32 -11.52 10.79
CA VAL A 237 -16.07 -11.83 10.09
C VAL A 237 -15.70 -10.74 9.07
N TYR A 238 -16.60 -10.41 8.14
CA TYR A 238 -16.31 -9.38 7.12
C TYR A 238 -16.28 -7.97 7.70
N GLY A 239 -16.84 -7.76 8.90
CA GLY A 239 -16.85 -6.49 9.62
C GLY A 239 -15.45 -5.96 9.95
N TRP A 240 -14.44 -6.81 9.91
CA TRP A 240 -13.04 -6.44 10.13
C TRP A 240 -12.27 -6.24 8.82
N SER A 241 -12.91 -6.34 7.65
CA SER A 241 -12.24 -6.13 6.36
C SER A 241 -11.59 -4.76 6.20
N LEU A 242 -12.09 -3.73 6.90
CA LEU A 242 -11.48 -2.40 6.91
C LEU A 242 -10.07 -2.42 7.49
N ILE A 243 -9.79 -3.20 8.55
CA ILE A 243 -8.42 -3.30 9.08
C ILE A 243 -7.46 -3.88 8.03
N LEU A 244 -7.92 -4.86 7.25
CA LEU A 244 -7.13 -5.47 6.18
C LEU A 244 -6.79 -4.44 5.11
N VAL A 245 -7.78 -3.66 4.67
CA VAL A 245 -7.56 -2.57 3.69
C VAL A 245 -6.59 -1.52 4.24
N VAL A 246 -6.70 -1.16 5.52
CA VAL A 246 -5.78 -0.19 6.14
C VAL A 246 -4.36 -0.75 6.27
N ILE A 247 -4.19 -2.03 6.58
CA ILE A 247 -2.86 -2.68 6.61
C ILE A 247 -2.24 -2.65 5.21
N ILE A 248 -3.00 -3.02 4.18
CA ILE A 248 -2.54 -2.96 2.79
C ILE A 248 -2.17 -1.52 2.42
N LEU A 249 -2.96 -0.53 2.83
CA LEU A 249 -2.67 0.89 2.63
C LEU A 249 -1.36 1.30 3.31
N GLY A 250 -1.14 0.89 4.56
CA GLY A 250 0.11 1.15 5.27
C GLY A 250 1.33 0.62 4.53
N PHE A 251 1.26 -0.62 4.03
CA PHE A 251 2.32 -1.18 3.18
C PHE A 251 2.47 -0.43 1.86
N ALA A 252 1.37 -0.05 1.21
CA ALA A 252 1.39 0.69 -0.05
C ALA A 252 2.07 2.05 0.08
N LEU A 253 1.81 2.78 1.17
CA LEU A 253 2.41 4.10 1.44
C LEU A 253 3.88 4.01 1.84
N THR A 254 4.28 2.95 2.54
CA THR A 254 5.65 2.82 3.07
C THR A 254 6.61 2.10 2.13
N SER A 255 6.11 1.21 1.25
CA SER A 255 6.93 0.46 0.30
C SER A 255 7.82 1.30 -0.63
N PRO A 256 7.38 2.47 -1.16
CA PRO A 256 8.18 3.24 -2.11
C PRO A 256 9.32 4.03 -1.44
N ILE A 257 9.29 4.22 -0.12
CA ILE A 257 10.22 5.08 0.63
C ILE A 257 11.67 4.69 0.35
N LYS A 258 11.99 3.39 0.39
CA LYS A 258 13.36 2.90 0.15
C LYS A 258 13.83 3.18 -1.28
N GLY A 259 13.02 2.87 -2.28
CA GLY A 259 13.36 3.13 -3.69
C GLY A 259 13.50 4.62 -4.00
N TYR A 260 12.68 5.45 -3.35
CA TYR A 260 12.82 6.91 -3.41
C TYR A 260 14.15 7.38 -2.83
N LEU A 261 14.55 6.86 -1.67
CA LEU A 261 15.85 7.18 -1.05
C LEU A 261 17.04 6.71 -1.88
N GLU A 262 16.98 5.50 -2.44
CA GLU A 262 18.01 4.99 -3.34
C GLU A 262 18.21 5.92 -4.54
N THR A 263 17.09 6.36 -5.13
CA THR A 263 17.11 7.30 -6.27
C THR A 263 17.63 8.68 -5.86
N TYR A 264 17.21 9.19 -4.70
CA TYR A 264 17.66 10.47 -4.18
C TYR A 264 19.17 10.49 -3.95
N TYR A 265 19.71 9.50 -3.24
CA TYR A 265 21.14 9.44 -2.94
C TYR A 265 22.00 9.14 -4.17
N PHE A 266 21.53 8.29 -5.09
CA PHE A 266 22.20 8.07 -6.36
C PHE A 266 22.30 9.35 -7.19
N ASN A 267 21.24 10.17 -7.24
CA ASN A 267 21.26 11.45 -7.94
C ASN A 267 22.08 12.51 -7.20
N LYS A 268 22.09 12.49 -5.86
CA LYS A 268 22.85 13.43 -5.03
C LYS A 268 24.37 13.27 -5.20
N TYR A 269 24.84 12.02 -5.27
CA TYR A 269 26.26 11.66 -5.39
C TYR A 269 26.57 11.00 -6.75
N ALA A 270 25.97 11.52 -7.81
CA ALA A 270 25.97 10.86 -9.11
C ALA A 270 27.39 10.64 -9.64
N GLU A 271 28.25 11.67 -9.58
CA GLU A 271 29.64 11.61 -10.05
C GLU A 271 30.44 10.56 -9.25
N GLU A 272 30.35 10.59 -7.93
CA GLU A 272 31.07 9.65 -7.06
C GLU A 272 30.60 8.20 -7.26
N TYR A 273 29.31 7.99 -7.57
CA TYR A 273 28.81 6.66 -7.92
C TYR A 273 29.28 6.19 -9.30
N TYR A 274 29.33 7.06 -10.32
CA TYR A 274 29.85 6.68 -11.63
C TYR A 274 31.33 6.27 -11.53
N ASP A 275 32.14 7.06 -10.82
CA ASP A 275 33.55 6.75 -10.57
C ASP A 275 33.74 5.45 -9.78
N LEU A 276 32.94 5.23 -8.73
CA LEU A 276 32.98 4.01 -7.91
C LEU A 276 32.64 2.76 -8.72
N PHE A 277 31.68 2.88 -9.64
CA PHE A 277 31.26 1.74 -10.47
C PHE A 277 32.25 1.45 -11.59
N GLU A 278 32.82 2.47 -12.22
CA GLU A 278 33.86 2.36 -13.25
C GLU A 278 35.14 1.71 -12.70
N LYS A 279 35.62 2.16 -11.52
CA LYS A 279 36.79 1.56 -10.85
C LYS A 279 36.59 0.07 -10.55
N ARG A 280 35.40 -0.33 -10.08
CA ARG A 280 35.09 -1.75 -9.82
C ARG A 280 35.03 -2.61 -11.08
N ASP A 281 34.65 -2.04 -12.23
CA ASP A 281 34.63 -2.79 -13.49
C ASP A 281 36.04 -2.94 -14.08
N GLY A 282 36.90 -1.92 -13.94
CA GLY A 282 38.31 -2.01 -14.28
C GLY A 282 39.06 -3.09 -13.47
N GLU A 283 38.79 -3.21 -12.16
CA GLU A 283 39.38 -4.24 -11.30
C GLU A 283 38.89 -5.68 -11.58
N ARG A 284 37.71 -5.83 -12.22
CA ARG A 284 37.17 -7.15 -12.61
C ARG A 284 37.78 -7.69 -13.90
N ILE A 285 38.27 -6.80 -14.77
CA ILE A 285 38.86 -7.16 -16.08
C ILE A 285 40.37 -7.48 -15.94
N SER A 286 41.00 -7.05 -14.85
CA SER A 286 42.43 -7.30 -14.55
C SER A 286 42.71 -8.57 -13.71
N LYS A 287 41.68 -9.39 -13.42
CA LYS A 287 41.78 -10.70 -12.77
C LYS A 287 41.30 -11.80 -13.71
#